data_AF-A0A935LVL6-F1
#
_entry.id   AF-A0A935LVL6-F1
#
_cell.length_a   1.000
_cell.length_b   1.000
_cell.length_c   1.000
_cell.angle_alpha   90.00
_cell.angle_beta   90.00
_cell.angle_gamma   90.00
#
_symmetry.space_group_name_H-M   'P 1'
#
loop_
_entity.id
_entity.type
_entity.pdbx_description
1 polymer ?
#
loop_
_entity_poly.entity_id
_entity_poly.type
_entity_poly.pdbx_seq_one_letter_code
_entity_poly.pdbx_strand_id
1 'polypeptide(L)'
;MIPTLLFLFLLAPSLYAQAGWILEDSTWGQPFQRWEATSFIASPCDPQFDRIRDLMLDSLVRFTGVNRLRVEVRSGSENPVDHYAEWRAAGCPGGSDPAYLRWRQNRYVTVNDNDDSTINEGGFHFTELDATIENVVIPLRTRLEARGEDLHVNLCYVAFTGQNVGGTYIHDRPHEYAEFVLAVHQHLKKKWNIVPDSWEAVLEPDLVPQWTAQKLGAALNATAVTLRNNGIEPRFVAPSTTNMSNAIPWTKQIVAYPNAKAALKEMSYHRYSGTSIDVAVEIRSYADTLGIGSSMLEWWFDNATPDVLRTDLLTAGNTSWQEATISGHFDLIREGDSVRITRKKNAVLNGILTRYIKPGAMRIADSSENRYEEHSGRIRCGYQSKN
;
A
#
# COMPACT_ATOMS: atom_id res chain seq x y z
N MET A 1 42.09 75.27 18.99
CA MET A 1 41.17 74.31 19.61
C MET A 1 40.08 73.98 18.61
N ILE A 2 40.14 72.80 18.00
CA ILE A 2 39.17 72.29 17.03
C ILE A 2 38.29 71.28 17.80
N PRO A 3 36.96 71.41 17.85
CA PRO A 3 36.13 70.38 18.47
C PRO A 3 35.85 69.29 17.43
N THR A 4 36.31 68.09 17.73
CA THR A 4 36.02 66.86 16.98
C THR A 4 34.57 66.45 17.23
N LEU A 5 33.75 66.42 16.18
CA LEU A 5 32.42 65.81 16.18
C LEU A 5 32.57 64.29 16.22
N LEU A 6 32.13 63.65 17.30
CA LEU A 6 32.02 62.19 17.40
C LEU A 6 30.65 61.77 16.84
N PHE A 7 30.64 61.19 15.64
CA PHE A 7 29.43 60.53 15.11
C PHE A 7 29.27 59.17 15.81
N LEU A 8 28.26 59.06 16.67
CA LEU A 8 27.81 57.78 17.23
C LEU A 8 26.89 57.12 16.18
N PHE A 9 27.38 56.08 15.51
CA PHE A 9 26.53 55.18 14.74
C PHE A 9 25.72 54.32 15.72
N LEU A 10 24.42 54.62 15.87
CA LEU A 10 23.45 53.70 16.45
C LEU A 10 23.23 52.55 15.45
N LEU A 11 23.97 51.46 15.62
CA LEU A 11 23.60 50.17 15.03
C LEU A 11 22.37 49.66 15.79
N ALA A 12 21.19 49.81 15.18
CA ALA A 12 20.00 49.10 15.64
C ALA A 12 20.26 47.59 15.52
N PRO A 13 20.20 46.79 16.61
CA PRO A 13 20.21 45.35 16.47
C PRO A 13 18.91 44.96 15.76
N SER A 14 19.03 44.43 14.55
CA SER A 14 17.94 43.72 13.90
C SER A 14 17.65 42.47 14.72
N LEU A 15 16.66 42.57 15.62
CA LEU A 15 16.02 41.42 16.23
C LEU A 15 15.34 40.63 15.11
N TYR A 16 16.05 39.67 14.53
CA TYR A 16 15.39 38.60 13.79
C TYR A 16 14.54 37.83 14.83
N ALA A 17 13.22 37.97 14.73
CA ALA A 17 12.32 37.10 15.47
C ALA A 17 12.64 35.66 15.07
N GLN A 18 13.23 34.89 15.98
CA GLN A 18 13.31 33.44 15.81
C GLN A 18 11.87 32.93 15.73
N ALA A 19 11.54 32.24 14.63
CA ALA A 19 10.30 31.48 14.56
C ALA A 19 10.39 30.36 15.61
N GLY A 20 9.84 30.63 16.80
CA GLY A 20 9.64 29.64 17.84
C GLY A 20 8.51 28.71 17.43
N TRP A 21 8.70 27.41 17.64
CA TRP A 21 7.70 26.39 17.38
C TRP A 21 7.07 26.02 18.72
N ILE A 22 5.76 26.12 18.82
CA ILE A 22 5.01 25.64 19.98
C ILE A 22 4.14 24.49 19.48
N LEU A 23 4.60 23.27 19.73
CA LEU A 23 3.77 22.08 19.56
C LEU A 23 2.68 22.11 20.62
N GLU A 24 1.43 21.92 20.21
CA GLU A 24 0.34 21.75 21.16
C GLU A 24 0.39 20.34 21.75
N ASP A 25 -0.21 20.11 22.92
CA ASP A 25 -0.43 18.74 23.41
C ASP A 25 -1.69 18.09 22.79
N SER A 26 -2.31 18.76 21.81
CA SER A 26 -3.53 18.29 21.14
C SER A 26 -3.18 17.32 19.99
N THR A 27 -3.65 16.08 20.10
CA THR A 27 -3.50 15.06 19.04
C THR A 27 -4.77 14.95 18.21
N TRP A 28 -4.65 14.61 16.92
CA TRP A 28 -5.81 14.42 16.04
C TRP A 28 -5.70 13.22 15.10
N GLY A 29 -6.87 12.73 14.66
CA GLY A 29 -7.01 11.61 13.73
C GLY A 29 -6.67 10.25 14.33
N GLN A 30 -6.60 9.23 13.47
CA GLN A 30 -6.19 7.89 13.85
C GLN A 30 -4.67 7.77 14.04
N PRO A 31 -4.17 6.84 14.88
CA PRO A 31 -2.74 6.56 14.99
C PRO A 31 -2.15 6.08 13.66
N PHE A 32 -0.93 6.52 13.35
CA PHE A 32 -0.19 6.01 12.22
C PHE A 32 -0.02 4.49 12.35
N GLN A 33 -0.26 3.76 11.26
CA GLN A 33 -0.16 2.32 11.20
C GLN A 33 1.18 1.92 10.59
N ARG A 34 1.39 2.11 9.29
CA ARG A 34 2.52 1.46 8.59
C ARG A 34 3.00 2.18 7.33
N TRP A 35 4.28 2.01 7.00
CA TRP A 35 4.88 2.36 5.71
C TRP A 35 4.86 1.13 4.79
N GLU A 36 4.24 1.26 3.62
CA GLU A 36 4.03 0.15 2.70
C GLU A 36 4.97 0.19 1.48
N ALA A 37 5.33 -1.00 0.98
CA ALA A 37 5.83 -1.19 -0.37
C ALA A 37 5.12 -2.38 -1.01
N THR A 38 4.99 -2.41 -2.34
CA THR A 38 4.55 -3.61 -3.08
C THR A 38 5.73 -4.58 -3.27
N SER A 39 5.49 -5.89 -3.15
CA SER A 39 6.52 -6.93 -3.05
C SER A 39 7.46 -7.15 -4.25
N PHE A 40 7.29 -6.42 -5.35
CA PHE A 40 8.11 -6.62 -6.55
C PHE A 40 9.57 -6.14 -6.37
N ILE A 41 10.53 -7.04 -6.66
CA ILE A 41 11.99 -6.82 -6.56
C ILE A 41 12.64 -6.83 -7.97
N ALA A 42 12.51 -7.96 -8.67
CA ALA A 42 13.07 -8.20 -9.98
C ALA A 42 12.30 -9.36 -10.65
N SER A 43 12.66 -9.70 -11.89
CA SER A 43 12.13 -10.90 -12.54
C SER A 43 12.43 -12.15 -11.69
N PRO A 44 11.46 -13.06 -11.48
CA PRO A 44 11.67 -14.26 -10.66
C PRO A 44 12.63 -15.29 -11.27
N CYS A 45 13.01 -15.14 -12.55
CA CYS A 45 14.07 -15.95 -13.19
C CYS A 45 15.37 -15.15 -13.43
N ASP A 46 15.55 -14.01 -12.76
CA ASP A 46 16.82 -13.30 -12.82
C ASP A 46 17.94 -14.16 -12.21
N PRO A 47 19.05 -14.42 -12.92
CA PRO A 47 20.13 -15.26 -12.40
C PRO A 47 20.81 -14.65 -11.16
N GLN A 48 20.63 -13.35 -10.93
CA GLN A 48 21.15 -12.64 -9.76
C GLN A 48 20.04 -12.31 -8.74
N PHE A 49 18.86 -12.91 -8.87
CA PHE A 49 17.67 -12.60 -8.06
C PHE A 49 17.98 -12.59 -6.56
N ASP A 50 18.59 -13.65 -6.03
CA ASP A 50 18.88 -13.76 -4.58
C ASP A 50 19.75 -12.60 -4.09
N ARG A 51 20.79 -12.25 -4.85
CA ARG A 51 21.68 -11.14 -4.49
C ARG A 51 20.96 -9.79 -4.58
N ILE A 52 20.12 -9.58 -5.59
CA ILE A 52 19.32 -8.36 -5.75
C ILE A 52 18.31 -8.25 -4.60
N ARG A 53 17.59 -9.34 -4.31
CA ARG A 53 16.65 -9.44 -3.19
C ARG A 53 17.32 -9.02 -1.90
N ASP A 54 18.44 -9.66 -1.55
CA ASP A 54 19.06 -9.42 -0.24
C ASP A 54 19.59 -7.99 -0.12
N LEU A 55 20.19 -7.43 -1.18
CA LEU A 55 20.61 -6.02 -1.21
C LEU A 55 19.41 -5.07 -1.00
N MET A 56 18.31 -5.29 -1.72
CA MET A 56 17.13 -4.43 -1.64
C MET A 56 16.45 -4.54 -0.28
N LEU A 57 16.19 -5.75 0.21
CA LEU A 57 15.51 -5.95 1.51
C LEU A 57 16.33 -5.40 2.68
N ASP A 58 17.65 -5.60 2.68
CA ASP A 58 18.53 -5.03 3.70
C ASP A 58 18.52 -3.49 3.69
N SER A 59 18.49 -2.89 2.50
CA SER A 59 18.44 -1.44 2.33
C SER A 59 17.06 -0.88 2.71
N LEU A 60 15.99 -1.58 2.34
CA LEU A 60 14.61 -1.19 2.57
C LEU A 60 14.34 -0.99 4.08
N VAL A 61 14.60 -2.01 4.91
CA VAL A 61 14.36 -1.94 6.36
C VAL A 61 15.23 -0.90 7.07
N ARG A 62 16.44 -0.65 6.56
CA ARG A 62 17.39 0.31 7.17
C ARG A 62 17.06 1.76 6.84
N PHE A 63 16.60 2.04 5.62
CA PHE A 63 16.53 3.42 5.11
C PHE A 63 15.13 3.95 4.88
N THR A 64 14.20 3.09 4.48
CA THR A 64 12.85 3.51 4.08
C THR A 64 11.81 3.36 5.19
N GLY A 65 12.12 2.58 6.24
CA GLY A 65 11.19 2.35 7.34
C GLY A 65 9.97 1.48 6.98
N VAL A 66 9.95 0.90 5.77
CA VAL A 66 8.88 0.00 5.32
C VAL A 66 8.74 -1.17 6.29
N ASN A 67 7.52 -1.31 6.82
CA ASN A 67 7.12 -2.36 7.76
C ASN A 67 5.72 -2.91 7.44
N ARG A 68 5.19 -2.58 6.27
CA ARG A 68 4.04 -3.20 5.64
C ARG A 68 4.39 -3.58 4.21
N LEU A 69 3.90 -4.72 3.77
CA LEU A 69 4.16 -5.25 2.44
C LEU A 69 2.84 -5.56 1.76
N ARG A 70 2.58 -4.90 0.62
CA ARG A 70 1.50 -5.26 -0.29
C ARG A 70 1.93 -6.48 -1.11
N VAL A 71 1.20 -7.57 -0.97
CA VAL A 71 1.45 -8.83 -1.68
C VAL A 71 0.28 -9.09 -2.60
N GLU A 72 0.55 -9.14 -3.90
CA GLU A 72 -0.50 -9.36 -4.89
C GLU A 72 -0.86 -10.84 -4.98
N VAL A 73 -2.15 -11.13 -5.05
CA VAL A 73 -2.69 -12.43 -5.46
C VAL A 73 -3.62 -12.20 -6.65
N ARG A 74 -3.38 -12.93 -7.74
CA ARG A 74 -4.14 -12.75 -8.97
C ARG A 74 -5.35 -13.65 -8.98
N SER A 75 -6.44 -13.14 -9.53
CA SER A 75 -7.69 -13.90 -9.70
C SER A 75 -7.52 -15.21 -10.47
N GLY A 76 -6.63 -15.27 -11.45
CA GLY A 76 -6.38 -16.50 -12.21
C GLY A 76 -5.67 -17.61 -11.44
N SER A 77 -5.38 -17.42 -10.15
CA SER A 77 -5.03 -18.53 -9.26
C SER A 77 -6.18 -19.51 -9.05
N GLU A 78 -7.42 -19.12 -9.31
CA GLU A 78 -8.56 -20.05 -9.38
C GLU A 78 -8.77 -20.47 -10.83
N ASN A 79 -8.09 -21.56 -11.20
CA ASN A 79 -8.05 -22.09 -12.55
C ASN A 79 -7.59 -23.55 -12.50
N PRO A 80 -8.07 -24.45 -13.36
CA PRO A 80 -7.53 -25.81 -13.44
C PRO A 80 -6.04 -25.86 -13.87
N VAL A 81 -5.52 -24.79 -14.49
CA VAL A 81 -4.13 -24.73 -14.99
C VAL A 81 -3.31 -23.66 -14.27
N ASP A 82 -2.16 -24.07 -13.73
CA ASP A 82 -1.16 -23.14 -13.19
C ASP A 82 -0.32 -22.50 -14.31
N HIS A 83 -0.91 -21.52 -14.99
CA HIS A 83 -0.23 -20.81 -16.08
C HIS A 83 1.04 -20.08 -15.63
N TYR A 84 1.15 -19.70 -14.35
CA TYR A 84 2.37 -19.09 -13.83
C TYR A 84 3.49 -20.12 -13.73
N ALA A 85 3.21 -21.32 -13.21
CA ALA A 85 4.18 -22.40 -13.18
C ALA A 85 4.63 -22.82 -14.59
N GLU A 86 3.73 -22.88 -15.57
CA GLU A 86 4.08 -23.13 -16.97
C GLU A 86 5.05 -22.08 -17.52
N TRP A 87 4.75 -20.79 -17.30
CA TRP A 87 5.63 -19.69 -17.71
C TRP A 87 6.98 -19.72 -17.00
N ARG A 88 6.99 -20.05 -15.71
CA ARG A 88 8.22 -20.16 -14.93
C ARG A 88 9.09 -21.32 -15.40
N ALA A 89 8.48 -22.48 -15.67
CA ALA A 89 9.17 -23.65 -16.23
C ALA A 89 9.78 -23.36 -17.61
N ALA A 90 9.18 -22.45 -18.38
CA ALA A 90 9.74 -21.96 -19.65
C ALA A 90 10.89 -20.95 -19.49
N GLY A 91 11.32 -20.63 -18.26
CA GLY A 91 12.44 -19.71 -17.98
C GLY A 91 12.03 -18.23 -17.87
N CYS A 92 10.75 -17.96 -17.54
CA CYS A 92 10.19 -16.62 -17.43
C CYS A 92 10.46 -15.71 -18.66
N PRO A 93 10.22 -16.17 -19.90
CA PRO A 93 10.45 -15.34 -21.06
C PRO A 93 9.56 -14.09 -21.03
N GLY A 94 9.93 -13.07 -21.80
CA GLY A 94 9.19 -11.80 -21.88
C GLY A 94 8.74 -11.47 -23.30
N GLY A 95 8.07 -10.33 -23.46
CA GLY A 95 7.73 -9.78 -24.77
C GLY A 95 6.68 -10.61 -25.51
N SER A 96 7.02 -11.09 -26.71
CA SER A 96 6.12 -11.84 -27.58
C SER A 96 6.27 -13.36 -27.46
N ASP A 97 7.00 -13.86 -26.47
CA ASP A 97 7.16 -15.30 -26.27
C ASP A 97 5.81 -15.99 -25.97
N PRO A 98 5.49 -17.13 -26.59
CA PRO A 98 4.21 -17.81 -26.38
C PRO A 98 3.92 -18.20 -24.93
N ALA A 99 4.91 -18.59 -24.12
CA ALA A 99 4.71 -18.93 -22.72
C ALA A 99 4.33 -17.69 -21.89
N TYR A 100 5.01 -16.57 -22.14
CA TYR A 100 4.68 -15.28 -21.52
C TYR A 100 3.28 -14.81 -21.89
N LEU A 101 2.95 -14.83 -23.19
CA LEU A 101 1.64 -14.40 -23.67
C LEU A 101 0.52 -15.26 -23.08
N ARG A 102 0.70 -16.59 -23.03
CA ARG A 102 -0.27 -17.52 -22.43
C ARG A 102 -0.54 -17.20 -20.96
N TRP A 103 0.51 -17.04 -20.14
CA TRP A 103 0.35 -16.62 -18.75
C TRP A 103 -0.33 -15.25 -18.65
N ARG A 104 0.16 -14.25 -19.40
CA ARG A 104 -0.39 -12.89 -19.37
C ARG A 104 -1.88 -12.83 -19.71
N GLN A 105 -2.34 -13.64 -20.68
CA GLN A 105 -3.72 -13.69 -21.13
C GLN A 105 -4.66 -14.42 -20.17
N ASN A 106 -4.13 -15.30 -19.29
CA ASN A 106 -4.95 -16.13 -18.41
C ASN A 106 -4.79 -15.79 -16.92
N ARG A 107 -3.83 -14.94 -16.53
CA ARG A 107 -3.56 -14.60 -15.12
C ARG A 107 -4.73 -13.93 -14.36
N TYR A 108 -5.78 -13.49 -15.06
CA TYR A 108 -7.02 -13.01 -14.45
C TYR A 108 -8.28 -13.73 -14.95
N VAL A 109 -8.11 -14.86 -15.66
CA VAL A 109 -9.22 -15.72 -16.07
C VAL A 109 -9.50 -16.68 -14.91
N THR A 110 -10.73 -16.66 -14.43
CA THR A 110 -11.18 -17.52 -13.32
C THR A 110 -12.03 -18.66 -13.86
N VAL A 111 -11.81 -19.86 -13.37
CA VAL A 111 -12.66 -21.02 -13.64
C VAL A 111 -13.11 -21.57 -12.31
N ASN A 112 -14.42 -21.60 -12.10
CA ASN A 112 -15.00 -22.06 -10.85
C ASN A 112 -14.49 -23.46 -10.50
N ASP A 113 -14.04 -23.64 -9.27
CA ASP A 113 -13.48 -24.90 -8.81
C ASP A 113 -14.56 -25.98 -8.59
N ASN A 114 -15.82 -25.57 -8.36
CA ASN A 114 -17.02 -26.41 -8.41
C ASN A 114 -18.33 -25.58 -8.55
N ASP A 115 -19.52 -26.19 -8.66
CA ASP A 115 -20.79 -25.42 -8.76
C ASP A 115 -21.37 -24.99 -7.39
N ASP A 116 -20.57 -24.95 -6.32
CA ASP A 116 -21.00 -24.55 -4.97
C ASP A 116 -20.03 -23.56 -4.28
N SER A 117 -20.05 -23.47 -2.94
CA SER A 117 -19.20 -22.54 -2.17
C SER A 117 -18.18 -23.27 -1.29
N THR A 118 -17.79 -24.48 -1.69
CA THR A 118 -16.84 -25.32 -0.97
C THR A 118 -15.56 -25.51 -1.75
N ILE A 119 -14.43 -25.30 -1.07
CA ILE A 119 -13.13 -25.29 -1.74
C ILE A 119 -12.77 -26.69 -2.23
N ASN A 120 -12.68 -26.84 -3.54
CA ASN A 120 -11.98 -27.91 -4.22
C ASN A 120 -10.51 -27.52 -4.38
N GLU A 121 -9.62 -28.05 -3.52
CA GLU A 121 -8.19 -27.70 -3.51
C GLU A 121 -7.51 -27.83 -4.89
N GLY A 122 -8.01 -28.72 -5.77
CA GLY A 122 -7.47 -28.91 -7.12
C GLY A 122 -7.82 -27.80 -8.13
N GLY A 123 -8.74 -26.89 -7.78
CA GLY A 123 -9.11 -25.73 -8.59
C GLY A 123 -8.26 -24.48 -8.33
N PHE A 124 -7.35 -24.52 -7.34
CA PHE A 124 -6.52 -23.39 -6.95
C PHE A 124 -5.03 -23.68 -7.14
N HIS A 125 -4.32 -22.76 -7.80
CA HIS A 125 -2.87 -22.80 -7.95
C HIS A 125 -2.23 -21.50 -7.46
N PHE A 126 -1.43 -21.63 -6.40
CA PHE A 126 -0.82 -20.50 -5.71
C PHE A 126 0.67 -20.34 -5.97
N THR A 127 1.28 -21.02 -6.96
CA THR A 127 2.73 -21.01 -7.20
C THR A 127 3.34 -19.60 -7.30
N GLU A 128 2.62 -18.61 -7.83
CA GLU A 128 3.06 -17.22 -7.84
C GLU A 128 3.08 -16.57 -6.45
N LEU A 129 2.00 -16.76 -5.69
CA LEU A 129 1.90 -16.30 -4.31
C LEU A 129 2.98 -16.97 -3.45
N ASP A 130 3.15 -18.30 -3.58
CA ASP A 130 4.18 -19.09 -2.90
C ASP A 130 5.57 -18.52 -3.12
N ALA A 131 5.89 -18.23 -4.39
CA ALA A 131 7.16 -17.63 -4.75
C ALA A 131 7.38 -16.29 -4.02
N THR A 132 6.34 -15.46 -3.91
CA THR A 132 6.41 -14.17 -3.24
C THR A 132 6.55 -14.33 -1.72
N ILE A 133 5.83 -15.29 -1.12
CA ILE A 133 5.96 -15.60 0.32
C ILE A 133 7.39 -16.02 0.66
N GLU A 134 7.91 -17.00 -0.08
CA GLU A 134 9.21 -17.62 0.18
C GLU A 134 10.37 -16.65 -0.11
N ASN A 135 10.26 -15.84 -1.16
CA ASN A 135 11.34 -14.98 -1.61
C ASN A 135 11.28 -13.54 -1.10
N VAL A 136 10.15 -13.07 -0.57
CA VAL A 136 10.01 -11.67 -0.16
C VAL A 136 9.44 -11.55 1.24
N VAL A 137 8.27 -12.15 1.50
CA VAL A 137 7.57 -11.98 2.79
C VAL A 137 8.39 -12.53 3.95
N ILE A 138 8.80 -13.80 3.87
CA ILE A 138 9.57 -14.45 4.93
C ILE A 138 10.92 -13.74 5.13
N PRO A 139 11.73 -13.49 4.08
CA PRO A 139 13.01 -12.79 4.25
C PRO A 139 12.89 -11.36 4.79
N LEU A 140 11.83 -10.62 4.45
CA LEU A 140 11.58 -9.28 4.99
C LEU A 140 11.15 -9.34 6.45
N ARG A 141 10.25 -10.28 6.80
CA ARG A 141 9.81 -10.50 8.18
C ARG A 141 11.00 -10.78 9.09
N THR A 142 11.88 -11.71 8.71
CA THR A 142 13.08 -12.04 9.50
C THR A 142 13.97 -10.83 9.76
N ARG A 143 14.11 -9.92 8.78
CA ARG A 143 14.90 -8.68 8.93
C ARG A 143 14.25 -7.67 9.86
N LEU A 144 12.93 -7.56 9.86
CA LEU A 144 12.20 -6.69 10.78
C LEU A 144 12.22 -7.27 12.21
N GLU A 145 12.01 -8.57 12.36
CA GLU A 145 12.07 -9.26 13.67
C GLU A 145 13.45 -9.11 14.32
N ALA A 146 14.53 -9.18 13.56
CA ALA A 146 15.89 -8.92 14.03
C ALA A 146 16.11 -7.49 14.56
N ARG A 147 15.17 -6.58 14.27
CA ARG A 147 15.14 -5.18 14.74
C ARG A 147 14.07 -4.94 15.81
N GLY A 148 13.37 -5.98 16.26
CA GLY A 148 12.24 -5.87 17.17
C GLY A 148 10.99 -5.24 16.53
N GLU A 149 10.89 -5.25 15.19
CA GLU A 149 9.75 -4.77 14.42
C GLU A 149 8.98 -5.96 13.83
N ASP A 150 7.69 -5.81 13.61
CA ASP A 150 6.83 -6.79 12.93
C ASP A 150 6.50 -6.36 11.50
N LEU A 151 6.26 -7.35 10.63
CA LEU A 151 5.81 -7.11 9.26
C LEU A 151 4.29 -7.24 9.17
N HIS A 152 3.62 -6.17 8.75
CA HIS A 152 2.21 -6.22 8.34
C HIS A 152 2.10 -6.71 6.88
N VAL A 153 1.39 -7.81 6.64
CA VAL A 153 1.13 -8.36 5.30
C VAL A 153 -0.26 -7.94 4.84
N ASN A 154 -0.31 -7.05 3.85
CA ASN A 154 -1.53 -6.61 3.18
C ASN A 154 -1.68 -7.41 1.86
N LEU A 155 -2.57 -8.40 1.81
CA LEU A 155 -2.84 -9.12 0.56
C LEU A 155 -3.74 -8.27 -0.33
N CYS A 156 -3.31 -8.00 -1.56
CA CYS A 156 -4.07 -7.25 -2.56
C CYS A 156 -4.56 -8.17 -3.67
N TYR A 157 -5.87 -8.22 -3.86
CA TYR A 157 -6.47 -8.98 -4.95
C TYR A 157 -6.39 -8.24 -6.28
N VAL A 158 -5.87 -8.90 -7.32
CA VAL A 158 -5.64 -8.28 -8.63
C VAL A 158 -6.42 -9.00 -9.74
N ALA A 159 -7.19 -8.23 -10.51
CA ALA A 159 -8.06 -8.75 -11.57
C ALA A 159 -8.28 -7.75 -12.72
N PHE A 160 -7.23 -7.40 -13.47
CA PHE A 160 -7.36 -6.55 -14.66
C PHE A 160 -7.92 -7.33 -15.86
N THR A 161 -9.21 -7.69 -15.81
CA THR A 161 -9.90 -8.55 -16.78
C THR A 161 -9.83 -8.08 -18.23
N GLY A 162 -9.61 -6.78 -18.47
CA GLY A 162 -9.36 -6.25 -19.83
C GLY A 162 -8.09 -6.78 -20.50
N GLN A 163 -7.22 -7.46 -19.74
CA GLN A 163 -6.04 -8.16 -20.27
C GLN A 163 -6.31 -9.61 -20.65
N ASN A 164 -7.49 -10.14 -20.33
CA ASN A 164 -7.88 -11.48 -20.70
C ASN A 164 -8.15 -11.55 -22.21
N VAL A 165 -7.68 -12.61 -22.86
CA VAL A 165 -7.99 -12.88 -24.27
C VAL A 165 -8.93 -14.08 -24.32
N GLY A 166 -10.17 -13.84 -23.92
CA GLY A 166 -11.20 -14.87 -23.69
C GLY A 166 -11.28 -15.33 -22.24
N GLY A 167 -12.03 -16.41 -21.99
CA GLY A 167 -12.24 -16.96 -20.65
C GLY A 167 -13.32 -16.23 -19.84
N THR A 168 -13.68 -16.85 -18.71
CA THR A 168 -14.72 -16.34 -17.80
C THR A 168 -14.09 -15.53 -16.67
N TYR A 169 -14.88 -14.63 -16.09
CA TYR A 169 -14.60 -13.98 -14.81
C TYR A 169 -15.81 -14.16 -13.89
N ILE A 170 -15.64 -14.85 -12.75
CA ILE A 170 -16.75 -15.19 -11.85
C ILE A 170 -16.66 -14.51 -10.48
N HIS A 171 -15.50 -13.95 -10.12
CA HIS A 171 -15.33 -13.27 -8.83
C HIS A 171 -16.09 -11.95 -8.72
N ASP A 172 -16.85 -11.53 -9.75
CA ASP A 172 -17.83 -10.44 -9.60
C ASP A 172 -19.13 -10.90 -8.90
N ARG A 173 -19.22 -12.19 -8.58
CA ARG A 173 -20.22 -12.82 -7.73
C ARG A 173 -19.71 -12.84 -6.27
N PRO A 174 -20.47 -12.33 -5.28
CA PRO A 174 -19.99 -12.21 -3.90
C PRO A 174 -19.49 -13.48 -3.23
N HIS A 175 -20.14 -14.63 -3.48
CA HIS A 175 -19.79 -15.88 -2.82
C HIS A 175 -18.52 -16.51 -3.40
N GLU A 176 -18.36 -16.51 -4.72
CA GLU A 176 -17.12 -16.94 -5.40
C GLU A 176 -15.92 -16.13 -4.93
N TYR A 177 -16.07 -14.80 -4.87
CA TYR A 177 -15.01 -13.94 -4.34
C TYR A 177 -14.67 -14.28 -2.88
N ALA A 178 -15.68 -14.54 -2.04
CA ALA A 178 -15.49 -14.90 -0.65
C ALA A 178 -14.78 -16.26 -0.48
N GLU A 179 -15.10 -17.22 -1.34
CA GLU A 179 -14.43 -18.52 -1.44
C GLU A 179 -12.98 -18.37 -1.84
N PHE A 180 -12.68 -17.63 -2.91
CA PHE A 180 -11.32 -17.33 -3.33
C PHE A 180 -10.49 -16.75 -2.17
N VAL A 181 -11.04 -15.76 -1.46
CA VAL A 181 -10.36 -15.14 -0.30
C VAL A 181 -10.10 -16.19 0.79
N LEU A 182 -11.07 -17.06 1.09
CA LEU A 182 -10.91 -18.12 2.08
C LEU A 182 -9.83 -19.13 1.64
N ALA A 183 -9.83 -19.56 0.38
CA ALA A 183 -8.85 -20.48 -0.18
C ALA A 183 -7.42 -19.94 -0.02
N VAL A 184 -7.21 -18.65 -0.30
CA VAL A 184 -5.92 -17.98 -0.09
C VAL A 184 -5.51 -18.00 1.40
N HIS A 185 -6.43 -17.67 2.31
CA HIS A 185 -6.13 -17.68 3.75
C HIS A 185 -5.79 -19.09 4.26
N GLN A 186 -6.57 -20.09 3.85
CA GLN A 186 -6.35 -21.49 4.23
C GLN A 186 -5.02 -22.00 3.69
N HIS A 187 -4.68 -21.70 2.44
CA HIS A 187 -3.40 -22.07 1.84
C HIS A 187 -2.21 -21.47 2.61
N LEU A 188 -2.22 -20.16 2.86
CA LEU A 188 -1.15 -19.48 3.60
C LEU A 188 -1.00 -20.02 5.03
N LYS A 189 -2.12 -20.29 5.71
CA LYS A 189 -2.14 -20.85 7.06
C LYS A 189 -1.61 -22.29 7.06
N LYS A 190 -2.04 -23.13 6.12
CA LYS A 190 -1.63 -24.53 6.00
C LYS A 190 -0.15 -24.67 5.69
N LYS A 191 0.38 -23.86 4.74
CA LYS A 191 1.75 -24.03 4.24
C LYS A 191 2.81 -23.28 5.05
N TRP A 192 2.53 -22.07 5.56
CA TRP A 192 3.51 -21.27 6.31
C TRP A 192 3.03 -20.77 7.68
N ASN A 193 1.85 -21.20 8.13
CA ASN A 193 1.22 -20.67 9.35
C ASN A 193 1.04 -19.14 9.32
N ILE A 194 0.85 -18.56 8.13
CA ILE A 194 0.63 -17.12 7.94
C ILE A 194 -0.86 -16.85 7.83
N VAL A 195 -1.33 -15.87 8.60
CA VAL A 195 -2.62 -15.21 8.39
C VAL A 195 -2.31 -13.78 7.94
N PRO A 196 -2.80 -13.31 6.79
CA PRO A 196 -2.65 -11.92 6.38
C PRO A 196 -3.20 -10.95 7.44
N ASP A 197 -2.54 -9.81 7.64
CA ASP A 197 -2.97 -8.79 8.59
C ASP A 197 -4.11 -7.93 8.04
N SER A 198 -4.20 -7.82 6.71
CA SER A 198 -5.30 -7.20 6.00
C SER A 198 -5.49 -7.77 4.59
N TRP A 199 -6.69 -7.54 4.07
CA TRP A 199 -7.08 -7.86 2.71
C TRP A 199 -7.54 -6.60 1.99
N GLU A 200 -6.78 -6.20 0.97
CA GLU A 200 -7.11 -5.13 0.06
C GLU A 200 -8.01 -5.64 -1.06
N ALA A 201 -9.22 -5.10 -1.08
CA ALA A 201 -10.37 -5.77 -1.68
C ALA A 201 -10.21 -6.02 -3.18
N VAL A 202 -9.89 -5.01 -3.97
CA VAL A 202 -9.58 -5.15 -5.39
C VAL A 202 -8.62 -4.02 -5.74
N LEU A 203 -7.56 -4.33 -6.49
CA LEU A 203 -6.69 -3.32 -7.06
C LEU A 203 -7.43 -2.56 -8.17
N GLU A 204 -7.56 -1.24 -8.02
CA GLU A 204 -8.07 -0.33 -9.05
C GLU A 204 -9.42 -0.76 -9.65
N PRO A 205 -10.46 -0.99 -8.81
CA PRO A 205 -11.73 -1.52 -9.29
C PRO A 205 -12.46 -0.53 -10.20
N ASP A 206 -12.11 0.76 -10.16
CA ASP A 206 -12.63 1.79 -11.07
C ASP A 206 -12.03 1.73 -12.49
N LEU A 207 -11.07 0.84 -12.74
CA LEU A 207 -10.57 0.49 -14.07
C LEU A 207 -11.10 -0.85 -14.60
N VAL A 208 -11.86 -1.60 -13.79
CA VAL A 208 -12.31 -2.96 -14.13
C VAL A 208 -13.83 -2.98 -14.30
N PRO A 209 -14.37 -3.19 -15.53
CA PRO A 209 -15.78 -2.97 -15.82
C PRO A 209 -16.75 -3.91 -15.10
N GLN A 210 -16.27 -5.06 -14.62
CA GLN A 210 -17.08 -6.00 -13.83
C GLN A 210 -17.37 -5.49 -12.42
N TRP A 211 -16.51 -4.61 -11.89
CA TRP A 211 -16.61 -4.09 -10.54
C TRP A 211 -17.40 -2.78 -10.49
N THR A 212 -18.28 -2.70 -9.49
CA THR A 212 -18.94 -1.47 -9.05
C THR A 212 -18.79 -1.40 -7.54
N ALA A 213 -18.97 -0.22 -6.95
CA ALA A 213 -18.89 -0.09 -5.50
C ALA A 213 -19.97 -0.94 -4.78
N GLN A 214 -21.16 -1.10 -5.36
CA GLN A 214 -22.19 -2.00 -4.81
C GLN A 214 -21.76 -3.47 -4.86
N LYS A 215 -21.22 -3.94 -6.00
CA LYS A 215 -20.73 -5.33 -6.13
C LYS A 215 -19.58 -5.60 -5.17
N LEU A 216 -18.64 -4.66 -5.04
CA LEU A 216 -17.52 -4.78 -4.11
C LEU A 216 -18.00 -4.82 -2.65
N GLY A 217 -18.96 -3.98 -2.29
CA GLY A 217 -19.60 -4.03 -0.96
C GLY A 217 -20.28 -5.37 -0.66
N ALA A 218 -21.02 -5.92 -1.63
CA ALA A 218 -21.65 -7.23 -1.50
C ALA A 218 -20.62 -8.36 -1.34
N ALA A 219 -19.55 -8.33 -2.15
CA ALA A 219 -18.44 -9.28 -2.07
C ALA A 219 -17.76 -9.24 -0.70
N LEU A 220 -17.34 -8.07 -0.23
CA LEU A 220 -16.72 -7.92 1.09
C LEU A 220 -17.66 -8.34 2.24
N ASN A 221 -18.97 -8.12 2.09
CA ASN A 221 -19.94 -8.57 3.07
C ASN A 221 -20.01 -10.11 3.14
N ALA A 222 -20.02 -10.79 2.00
CA ALA A 222 -19.95 -12.25 1.94
C ALA A 222 -18.60 -12.75 2.49
N THR A 223 -17.48 -12.15 2.08
CA THR A 223 -16.14 -12.49 2.58
C THR A 223 -16.04 -12.37 4.09
N ALA A 224 -16.57 -11.30 4.69
CA ALA A 224 -16.52 -11.12 6.14
C ALA A 224 -17.29 -12.22 6.89
N VAL A 225 -18.43 -12.67 6.35
CA VAL A 225 -19.19 -13.79 6.93
C VAL A 225 -18.40 -15.10 6.77
N THR A 226 -17.90 -15.37 5.57
CA THR A 226 -17.12 -16.58 5.25
C THR A 226 -15.88 -16.70 6.13
N LEU A 227 -15.10 -15.63 6.28
CA LEU A 227 -13.89 -15.63 7.11
C LEU A 227 -14.22 -15.87 8.59
N ARG A 228 -15.24 -15.19 9.14
CA ARG A 228 -15.65 -15.38 10.55
C ARG A 228 -16.13 -16.79 10.83
N ASN A 229 -16.91 -17.38 9.91
CA ASN A 229 -17.37 -18.77 10.02
C ASN A 229 -16.19 -19.77 10.01
N ASN A 230 -15.03 -19.37 9.50
CA ASN A 230 -13.80 -20.14 9.49
C ASN A 230 -12.78 -19.67 10.56
N GLY A 231 -13.21 -18.90 11.56
CA GLY A 231 -12.37 -18.47 12.68
C GLY A 231 -11.32 -17.42 12.32
N ILE A 232 -11.47 -16.73 11.19
CA ILE A 232 -10.58 -15.67 10.72
C ILE A 232 -11.29 -14.32 10.92
N GLU A 233 -10.65 -13.38 11.61
CA GLU A 233 -11.20 -12.03 11.77
C GLU A 233 -10.93 -11.20 10.49
N PRO A 234 -11.97 -10.75 9.76
CA PRO A 234 -11.80 -9.99 8.53
C PRO A 234 -11.32 -8.56 8.80
N ARG A 235 -10.31 -8.12 8.05
CA ARG A 235 -9.73 -6.77 8.12
C ARG A 235 -9.53 -6.24 6.71
N PHE A 236 -10.43 -5.37 6.26
CA PHE A 236 -10.43 -4.89 4.88
C PHE A 236 -9.79 -3.51 4.69
N VAL A 237 -9.12 -3.39 3.55
CA VAL A 237 -8.60 -2.15 2.98
C VAL A 237 -9.33 -1.94 1.64
N ALA A 238 -10.04 -0.84 1.48
CA ALA A 238 -10.86 -0.58 0.29
C ALA A 238 -11.10 0.93 0.14
N PRO A 239 -11.43 1.45 -1.06
CA PRO A 239 -11.68 0.74 -2.32
C PRO A 239 -10.46 0.54 -3.22
N SER A 240 -9.32 1.14 -2.92
CA SER A 240 -8.11 1.09 -3.77
C SER A 240 -8.32 1.63 -5.19
N THR A 241 -9.03 2.74 -5.29
CA THR A 241 -9.35 3.37 -6.57
C THR A 241 -8.15 4.11 -7.17
N THR A 242 -7.97 4.00 -8.48
CA THR A 242 -6.97 4.74 -9.27
C THR A 242 -7.16 6.24 -9.14
N ASN A 243 -8.43 6.68 -9.15
CA ASN A 243 -8.81 8.07 -8.99
C ASN A 243 -9.10 8.39 -7.51
N MET A 244 -8.41 9.39 -6.96
CA MET A 244 -8.55 9.80 -5.56
C MET A 244 -9.97 10.28 -5.23
N SER A 245 -10.64 10.99 -6.15
CA SER A 245 -12.00 11.49 -5.91
C SER A 245 -13.07 10.40 -5.90
N ASN A 246 -12.75 9.19 -6.38
CA ASN A 246 -13.64 8.04 -6.32
C ASN A 246 -13.66 7.36 -4.93
N ALA A 247 -12.68 7.63 -4.06
CA ALA A 247 -12.53 6.93 -2.79
C ALA A 247 -13.78 7.03 -1.89
N ILE A 248 -14.34 8.24 -1.73
CA ILE A 248 -15.52 8.48 -0.87
C ILE A 248 -16.80 7.90 -1.48
N PRO A 249 -17.17 8.17 -2.75
CA PRO A 249 -18.36 7.57 -3.36
C PRO A 249 -18.36 6.04 -3.31
N TRP A 250 -17.21 5.40 -3.51
CA TRP A 250 -17.08 3.95 -3.40
C TRP A 250 -17.25 3.46 -1.97
N THR A 251 -16.53 4.07 -1.02
CA THR A 251 -16.59 3.69 0.39
C THR A 251 -18.01 3.80 0.94
N LYS A 252 -18.75 4.87 0.62
CA LYS A 252 -20.16 5.05 1.02
C LYS A 252 -21.04 3.86 0.67
N GLN A 253 -20.82 3.23 -0.48
CA GLN A 253 -21.61 2.09 -0.93
C GLN A 253 -21.11 0.77 -0.34
N ILE A 254 -19.80 0.63 -0.12
CA ILE A 254 -19.23 -0.53 0.57
C ILE A 254 -19.77 -0.60 2.00
N VAL A 255 -19.76 0.52 2.74
CA VAL A 255 -20.20 0.55 4.15
C VAL A 255 -21.72 0.51 4.31
N ALA A 256 -22.49 0.50 3.22
CA ALA A 256 -23.92 0.19 3.26
C ALA A 256 -24.18 -1.28 3.61
N TYR A 257 -23.18 -2.16 3.43
CA TYR A 257 -23.26 -3.55 3.84
C TYR A 257 -22.69 -3.75 5.26
N PRO A 258 -23.48 -4.26 6.23
CA PRO A 258 -23.09 -4.26 7.64
C PRO A 258 -21.79 -5.01 7.97
N ASN A 259 -21.57 -6.19 7.38
CA ASN A 259 -20.36 -6.97 7.68
C ASN A 259 -19.13 -6.36 7.03
N ALA A 260 -19.26 -5.79 5.82
CA ALA A 260 -18.20 -5.05 5.17
C ALA A 260 -17.82 -3.81 5.99
N LYS A 261 -18.82 -3.03 6.44
CA LYS A 261 -18.60 -1.86 7.31
C LYS A 261 -17.86 -2.23 8.61
N ALA A 262 -18.26 -3.30 9.28
CA ALA A 262 -17.62 -3.73 10.53
C ALA A 262 -16.16 -4.20 10.32
N ALA A 263 -15.88 -4.80 9.16
CA ALA A 263 -14.56 -5.32 8.81
C ALA A 263 -13.62 -4.28 8.15
N LEU A 264 -14.15 -3.18 7.59
CA LEU A 264 -13.35 -2.12 6.98
C LEU A 264 -12.49 -1.42 8.05
N LYS A 265 -11.17 -1.36 7.83
CA LYS A 265 -10.20 -0.73 8.73
C LYS A 265 -9.46 0.45 8.11
N GLU A 266 -9.42 0.51 6.78
CA GLU A 266 -8.74 1.58 6.05
C GLU A 266 -9.50 1.94 4.78
N MET A 267 -9.68 3.25 4.56
CA MET A 267 -10.15 3.81 3.30
C MET A 267 -8.95 4.10 2.39
N SER A 268 -8.73 3.28 1.36
CA SER A 268 -7.57 3.38 0.47
C SER A 268 -7.85 4.08 -0.86
N TYR A 269 -6.84 4.77 -1.40
CA TYR A 269 -6.88 5.43 -2.70
C TYR A 269 -5.50 5.49 -3.36
N HIS A 270 -5.47 5.68 -4.67
CA HIS A 270 -4.27 6.01 -5.44
C HIS A 270 -4.32 7.47 -5.92
N ARG A 271 -3.22 7.96 -6.49
CA ARG A 271 -3.09 9.38 -6.85
C ARG A 271 -2.90 9.65 -8.34
N TYR A 272 -3.28 8.71 -9.21
CA TYR A 272 -3.13 8.88 -10.65
C TYR A 272 -4.06 9.95 -11.25
N SER A 273 -5.20 10.22 -10.62
CA SER A 273 -6.14 11.26 -11.08
C SER A 273 -7.06 11.75 -9.95
N GLY A 274 -7.80 12.83 -10.21
CA GLY A 274 -8.78 13.42 -9.29
C GLY A 274 -8.20 13.92 -7.97
N THR A 275 -6.90 14.24 -7.94
CA THR A 275 -6.21 14.70 -6.74
C THR A 275 -6.44 16.20 -6.49
N SER A 276 -6.89 16.56 -5.30
CA SER A 276 -6.87 17.94 -4.80
C SER A 276 -6.73 17.96 -3.28
N ILE A 277 -6.38 19.12 -2.71
CA ILE A 277 -6.34 19.33 -1.25
C ILE A 277 -7.75 19.15 -0.67
N ASP A 278 -8.79 19.64 -1.34
CA ASP A 278 -10.18 19.51 -0.88
C ASP A 278 -10.60 18.04 -0.79
N VAL A 279 -10.29 17.23 -1.81
CA VAL A 279 -10.55 15.79 -1.79
C VAL A 279 -9.79 15.10 -0.65
N ALA A 280 -8.54 15.51 -0.38
CA ALA A 280 -7.78 14.99 0.76
C ALA A 280 -8.46 15.31 2.10
N VAL A 281 -8.94 16.54 2.31
CA VAL A 281 -9.67 16.95 3.52
C VAL A 281 -10.97 16.15 3.66
N GLU A 282 -11.72 15.98 2.58
CA GLU A 282 -12.97 15.21 2.57
C GLU A 282 -12.73 13.73 2.90
N ILE A 283 -11.64 13.13 2.37
CA ILE A 283 -11.23 11.75 2.66
C ILE A 283 -10.98 11.58 4.15
N ARG A 284 -10.18 12.47 4.75
CA ARG A 284 -9.93 12.45 6.19
C ARG A 284 -11.24 12.54 6.97
N SER A 285 -12.04 13.57 6.68
CA SER A 285 -13.30 13.83 7.39
C SER A 285 -14.23 12.62 7.34
N TYR A 286 -14.36 12.00 6.17
CA TYR A 286 -15.23 10.83 6.02
C TYR A 286 -14.68 9.58 6.73
N ALA A 287 -13.37 9.31 6.64
CA ALA A 287 -12.74 8.23 7.38
C ALA A 287 -12.90 8.40 8.91
N ASP A 288 -12.81 9.62 9.42
CA ASP A 288 -13.04 9.94 10.83
C ASP A 288 -14.48 9.63 11.25
N THR A 289 -15.49 9.89 10.39
CA THR A 289 -16.89 9.50 10.69
C THR A 289 -17.11 8.00 10.81
N LEU A 290 -16.23 7.21 10.21
CA LEU A 290 -16.24 5.75 10.27
C LEU A 290 -15.33 5.20 11.38
N GLY A 291 -14.51 6.05 12.01
CA GLY A 291 -13.53 5.64 13.02
C GLY A 291 -12.41 4.77 12.44
N ILE A 292 -12.05 4.97 11.17
CA ILE A 292 -11.02 4.21 10.45
C ILE A 292 -9.92 5.12 9.93
N GLY A 293 -8.78 4.54 9.53
CA GLY A 293 -7.71 5.30 8.87
C GLY A 293 -7.99 5.52 7.38
N SER A 294 -7.30 6.48 6.78
CA SER A 294 -7.16 6.64 5.32
C SER A 294 -5.78 6.15 4.88
N SER A 295 -5.60 5.77 3.63
CA SER A 295 -4.30 5.29 3.13
C SER A 295 -4.09 5.59 1.64
N MET A 296 -2.90 6.05 1.27
CA MET A 296 -2.49 6.20 -0.12
C MET A 296 -1.60 5.00 -0.46
N LEU A 297 -2.12 4.05 -1.24
CA LEU A 297 -1.49 2.74 -1.41
C LEU A 297 -0.95 2.51 -2.82
N GLU A 298 -0.90 3.54 -3.68
CA GLU A 298 -0.17 3.49 -4.94
C GLU A 298 0.06 4.85 -5.59
N TRP A 299 1.32 5.14 -5.94
CA TRP A 299 1.68 6.21 -6.87
C TRP A 299 3.02 5.95 -7.56
N TRP A 300 2.99 5.34 -8.75
CA TRP A 300 4.20 4.99 -9.48
C TRP A 300 4.93 6.17 -10.16
N PHE A 301 6.05 5.83 -10.80
CA PHE A 301 6.85 6.66 -11.71
C PHE A 301 7.58 7.83 -11.03
N ASP A 302 8.12 7.59 -9.83
CA ASP A 302 8.88 8.56 -9.05
C ASP A 302 8.09 9.85 -8.72
N ASN A 303 6.76 9.75 -8.69
CA ASN A 303 5.85 10.85 -8.35
C ASN A 303 5.49 10.94 -6.86
N ALA A 304 5.82 9.92 -6.08
CA ALA A 304 5.64 9.86 -4.64
C ALA A 304 6.67 10.76 -3.90
N THR A 305 6.58 12.08 -4.13
CA THR A 305 7.53 13.08 -3.62
C THR A 305 7.30 13.41 -2.14
N PRO A 306 8.24 14.09 -1.46
CA PRO A 306 8.04 14.56 -0.09
C PRO A 306 6.82 15.48 0.10
N ASP A 307 6.47 16.28 -0.91
CA ASP A 307 5.30 17.17 -0.85
C ASP A 307 4.00 16.35 -0.88
N VAL A 308 3.96 15.31 -1.71
CA VAL A 308 2.85 14.34 -1.76
C VAL A 308 2.69 13.65 -0.41
N LEU A 309 3.79 13.09 0.10
CA LEU A 309 3.82 12.41 1.40
C LEU A 309 3.29 13.35 2.48
N ARG A 310 3.76 14.60 2.51
CA ARG A 310 3.28 15.62 3.45
C ARG A 310 1.78 15.87 3.31
N THR A 311 1.27 16.08 2.10
CA THR A 311 -0.18 16.28 1.88
C THR A 311 -0.99 15.09 2.37
N ASP A 312 -0.57 13.88 2.04
CA ASP A 312 -1.28 12.66 2.45
C ASP A 312 -1.28 12.47 3.98
N LEU A 313 -0.17 12.74 4.64
CA LEU A 313 -0.06 12.63 6.08
C LEU A 313 -0.82 13.73 6.84
N LEU A 314 -0.71 14.98 6.39
CA LEU A 314 -1.18 16.15 7.12
C LEU A 314 -2.59 16.59 6.73
N THR A 315 -2.96 16.40 5.47
CA THR A 315 -4.27 16.80 4.95
C THR A 315 -5.21 15.61 4.88
N ALA A 316 -4.79 14.51 4.24
CA ALA A 316 -5.63 13.31 4.11
C ALA A 316 -5.68 12.46 5.39
N GLY A 317 -4.82 12.73 6.36
CA GLY A 317 -4.78 12.00 7.64
C GLY A 317 -4.32 10.56 7.49
N ASN A 318 -3.55 10.24 6.45
CA ASN A 318 -3.22 8.86 6.14
C ASN A 318 -2.51 8.17 7.29
N THR A 319 -2.99 6.97 7.60
CA THR A 319 -2.40 6.08 8.60
C THR A 319 -1.46 5.06 7.97
N SER A 320 -1.57 4.83 6.67
CA SER A 320 -0.59 4.08 5.89
C SER A 320 -0.32 4.75 4.55
N TRP A 321 0.88 4.52 4.03
CA TRP A 321 1.35 5.18 2.81
C TRP A 321 2.35 4.31 2.07
N GLN A 322 2.15 4.15 0.76
CA GLN A 322 3.02 3.39 -0.13
C GLN A 322 3.78 4.33 -1.08
N GLU A 323 5.12 4.30 -1.04
CA GLU A 323 5.92 5.06 -2.01
C GLU A 323 5.94 4.37 -3.38
N ALA A 324 6.31 3.09 -3.36
CA ALA A 324 6.71 2.35 -4.54
C ALA A 324 6.66 0.83 -4.28
N THR A 325 6.90 0.03 -5.33
CA THR A 325 7.36 -1.35 -5.15
C THR A 325 8.71 -1.37 -4.40
N ILE A 326 9.13 -2.50 -3.85
CA ILE A 326 10.48 -2.63 -3.26
C ILE A 326 11.54 -2.16 -4.27
N SER A 327 11.47 -2.62 -5.51
CA SER A 327 12.39 -2.22 -6.57
C SER A 327 12.35 -0.73 -6.87
N GLY A 328 11.18 -0.09 -6.77
CA GLY A 328 11.01 1.33 -7.07
C GLY A 328 11.73 2.27 -6.10
N HIS A 329 12.21 1.78 -4.96
CA HIS A 329 13.04 2.57 -4.03
C HIS A 329 14.51 2.67 -4.47
N PHE A 330 14.92 1.87 -5.46
CA PHE A 330 16.33 1.69 -5.81
C PHE A 330 16.58 1.78 -7.32
N ASP A 331 17.78 2.23 -7.70
CA ASP A 331 18.31 1.98 -9.03
C ASP A 331 19.21 0.74 -8.96
N LEU A 332 18.97 -0.21 -9.86
CA LEU A 332 19.77 -1.42 -9.99
C LEU A 332 20.87 -1.21 -11.03
N ILE A 333 22.12 -1.45 -10.64
CA ILE A 333 23.28 -1.27 -11.51
C ILE A 333 24.00 -2.61 -11.68
N ARG A 334 24.23 -2.98 -12.94
CA ARG A 334 24.87 -4.24 -13.34
C ARG A 334 26.19 -3.97 -14.04
N GLU A 335 27.23 -4.66 -13.59
CA GLU A 335 28.59 -4.57 -14.13
C GLU A 335 29.12 -6.02 -14.24
N GLY A 336 28.83 -6.69 -15.36
CA GLY A 336 29.08 -8.12 -15.54
C GLY A 336 28.31 -8.96 -14.50
N ASP A 337 29.02 -9.82 -13.79
CA ASP A 337 28.47 -10.66 -12.70
C ASP A 337 28.27 -9.89 -11.37
N SER A 338 28.59 -8.59 -11.34
CA SER A 338 28.36 -7.73 -10.18
C SER A 338 27.02 -7.01 -10.26
N VAL A 339 26.31 -6.98 -9.13
CA VAL A 339 25.14 -6.14 -8.90
C VAL A 339 25.36 -5.25 -7.68
N ARG A 340 24.92 -4.00 -7.81
CA ARG A 340 24.81 -3.04 -6.71
C ARG A 340 23.54 -2.22 -6.88
N ILE A 341 23.08 -1.63 -5.78
CA ILE A 341 21.92 -0.73 -5.78
C ILE A 341 22.32 0.67 -5.32
N THR A 342 21.67 1.69 -5.87
CA THR A 342 21.62 3.04 -5.29
C THR A 342 20.19 3.34 -4.86
N ARG A 343 20.01 4.26 -3.93
CA ARG A 343 18.67 4.68 -3.49
C ARG A 343 18.18 5.81 -4.38
N LYS A 344 16.93 5.75 -4.79
CA LYS A 344 16.30 6.84 -5.52
C LYS A 344 16.14 8.08 -4.64
N LYS A 345 16.08 9.24 -5.28
CA LYS A 345 15.96 10.55 -4.60
C LYS A 345 14.78 10.59 -3.63
N ASN A 346 13.59 10.19 -4.06
CA ASN A 346 12.39 10.26 -3.21
C ASN A 346 12.49 9.30 -2.03
N ALA A 347 12.96 8.06 -2.24
CA ALA A 347 13.19 7.10 -1.15
C ALA A 347 14.15 7.64 -0.08
N VAL A 348 15.18 8.41 -0.47
CA VAL A 348 16.07 9.09 0.48
C VAL A 348 15.35 10.20 1.24
N LEU A 349 14.61 11.06 0.54
CA LEU A 349 13.96 12.22 1.14
C LEU A 349 12.78 11.83 2.03
N ASN A 350 11.91 10.95 1.56
CA ASN A 350 10.82 10.38 2.35
C ASN A 350 11.36 9.57 3.53
N GLY A 351 12.46 8.83 3.32
CA GLY A 351 13.20 8.09 4.35
C GLY A 351 13.66 8.93 5.54
N ILE A 352 13.78 10.26 5.39
CA ILE A 352 14.04 11.16 6.53
C ILE A 352 12.88 11.12 7.53
N LEU A 353 11.64 11.03 7.05
CA LEU A 353 10.44 11.09 7.87
C LEU A 353 9.97 9.69 8.29
N THR A 354 9.92 8.75 7.35
CA THR A 354 9.37 7.40 7.59
C THR A 354 10.17 6.59 8.62
N ARG A 355 11.46 6.88 8.81
CA ARG A 355 12.28 6.23 9.83
C ARG A 355 11.88 6.58 11.27
N TYR A 356 11.27 7.75 11.50
CA TYR A 356 10.96 8.23 12.85
C TYR A 356 9.48 8.13 13.20
N ILE A 357 8.60 8.12 12.21
CA ILE A 357 7.17 7.87 12.44
C ILE A 357 6.97 6.36 12.46
N LYS A 358 6.72 5.83 13.65
CA LYS A 358 6.50 4.41 13.90
C LYS A 358 5.02 4.09 14.10
N PRO A 359 4.61 2.81 13.96
CA PRO A 359 3.25 2.39 14.29
C PRO A 359 2.84 2.89 15.68
N GLY A 360 1.62 3.42 15.79
CA GLY A 360 1.09 4.03 17.01
C GLY A 360 1.45 5.51 17.21
N ALA A 361 2.29 6.12 16.36
CA ALA A 361 2.57 7.55 16.42
C ALA A 361 1.30 8.38 16.17
N MET A 362 1.15 9.46 16.91
CA MET A 362 0.02 10.38 16.78
C MET A 362 0.45 11.68 16.09
N ARG A 363 -0.44 12.23 15.28
CA ARG A 363 -0.28 13.60 14.76
C ARG A 363 -0.58 14.60 15.86
N ILE A 364 0.24 15.65 15.92
CA ILE A 364 0.11 16.75 16.88
C ILE A 364 -0.15 18.04 16.11
N ALA A 365 -1.08 18.87 16.60
CA ALA A 365 -1.30 20.20 16.06
C ALA A 365 -0.11 21.14 16.35
N ASP A 366 0.19 22.03 15.42
CA ASP A 366 1.15 23.12 15.60
C ASP A 366 0.39 24.42 15.86
N SER A 367 0.53 25.00 17.04
CA SER A 367 -0.18 26.25 17.42
C SER A 367 0.26 27.48 16.59
N SER A 368 1.33 27.37 15.79
CA SER A 368 1.76 28.45 14.89
C SER A 368 0.84 28.67 13.68
N GLU A 369 -0.17 27.82 13.50
CA GLU A 369 -1.17 27.92 12.42
C GLU A 369 -1.97 29.24 12.42
N ASN A 370 -2.05 29.95 13.54
CA ASN A 370 -2.83 31.18 13.64
C ASN A 370 -2.16 32.46 13.09
N ARG A 371 -0.94 32.41 12.51
CA ARG A 371 -0.24 33.65 12.11
C ARG A 371 0.17 33.82 10.65
N TYR A 372 0.09 32.81 9.78
CA TYR A 372 0.68 32.96 8.43
C TYR A 372 0.00 32.24 7.25
N GLU A 373 -1.15 31.59 7.41
CA GLU A 373 -1.62 30.62 6.40
C GLU A 373 -2.97 30.89 5.71
N GLU A 374 -3.52 32.12 5.77
CA GLU A 374 -4.69 32.45 4.92
C GLU A 374 -4.40 32.51 3.41
N HIS A 375 -3.13 32.44 2.97
CA HIS A 375 -2.77 32.57 1.56
C HIS A 375 -1.82 31.50 0.98
N SER A 376 -1.44 30.44 1.72
CA SER A 376 -0.50 29.44 1.18
C SER A 376 -0.85 27.95 1.37
N GLY A 377 -1.91 27.59 2.12
CA GLY A 377 -2.41 26.21 2.20
C GLY A 377 -1.38 25.18 2.71
N ARG A 378 -0.53 25.52 3.68
CA ARG A 378 0.65 24.74 4.10
C ARG A 378 0.54 24.21 5.53
N ILE A 379 -0.51 23.47 5.88
CA ILE A 379 -0.70 22.81 7.20
C ILE A 379 0.63 22.29 7.79
N ARG A 380 1.04 22.78 8.95
CA ARG A 380 2.27 22.35 9.65
C ARG A 380 1.85 21.45 10.81
N CYS A 381 2.30 20.19 10.83
CA CYS A 381 2.06 19.30 11.97
C CYS A 381 3.33 18.50 12.30
N GLY A 382 3.45 18.10 13.56
CA GLY A 382 4.44 17.15 14.04
C GLY A 382 3.85 15.76 14.29
N TYR A 383 4.71 14.78 14.53
CA TYR A 383 4.32 13.46 15.03
C TYR A 383 4.93 13.23 16.42
N GLN A 384 4.16 12.73 17.38
CA GLN A 384 4.66 12.22 18.66
C GLN A 384 4.79 10.71 18.59
N SER A 385 5.97 10.18 18.93
CA SER A 385 6.10 8.77 19.30
C SER A 385 5.38 8.52 20.62
N LYS A 386 4.60 7.44 20.73
CA LYS A 386 4.33 6.85 22.04
C LYS A 386 5.64 6.23 22.53
N ASN A 387 6.11 6.69 23.69
CA ASN A 387 7.37 6.29 24.32
C ASN A 387 7.65 4.79 24.26
#